data_AF-A0A5P2BG65-F1
#
_entry.id   AF-A0A5P2BG65-F1
#
_cell.length_a   1.000
_cell.length_b   1.000
_cell.length_c   1.000
_cell.angle_alpha   90.00
_cell.angle_beta   90.00
_cell.angle_gamma   90.00
#
_symmetry.space_group_name_H-M   'P 1'
#
loop_
_entity.id
_entity.type
_entity.pdbx_description
1 polymer ?
#
loop_
_entity_poly.entity_id
_entity_poly.type
_entity_poly.pdbx_seq_one_letter_code
_entity_poly.pdbx_strand_id
1 'polypeptide(L)'
;MSSGRGTGRIRRRLTLGTAVLAAAVLLALAGPGTSSAQAVDGLCAGRKVRTLPFSTGRVDVFKSRGYVCAVAVAKRTGARKSMSVSVKARGGRPARDKGRYSHHAGPVTVHAGHRCVWVKGRISGRGVSSGWILC
;
A
#
# COMPACT_ATOMS: atom_id res chain seq x y z
N MET A 1 10.86 -76.39 5.59
CA MET A 1 11.89 -76.74 6.60
C MET A 1 12.48 -75.46 7.19
N SER A 2 12.59 -75.44 8.53
CA SER A 2 13.40 -74.63 9.46
C SER A 2 13.63 -73.13 9.18
N SER A 3 13.09 -72.18 9.97
CA SER A 3 13.36 -71.84 11.39
C SER A 3 14.62 -71.00 11.62
N GLY A 4 14.45 -69.84 12.26
CA GLY A 4 15.56 -69.03 12.79
C GLY A 4 15.15 -67.67 13.38
N ARG A 5 14.38 -67.66 14.48
CA ARG A 5 14.14 -66.46 15.30
C ARG A 5 15.30 -66.28 16.30
N GLY A 6 15.95 -65.12 16.29
CA GLY A 6 16.93 -64.72 17.30
C GLY A 6 16.43 -63.52 18.09
N THR A 7 15.97 -63.77 19.32
CA THR A 7 15.49 -62.75 20.28
C THR A 7 16.63 -62.42 21.25
N GLY A 8 17.25 -61.24 21.11
CA GLY A 8 18.25 -60.72 22.04
C GLY A 8 17.66 -59.67 22.98
N ARG A 9 17.51 -60.02 24.27
CA ARG A 9 17.00 -59.14 25.34
C ARG A 9 17.97 -58.00 25.69
N ILE A 10 17.46 -56.78 25.60
CA ILE A 10 17.38 -55.75 26.67
C ILE A 10 18.51 -55.79 27.73
N ARG A 11 19.32 -54.73 27.81
CA ARG A 11 19.54 -53.97 29.05
C ARG A 11 20.27 -52.62 28.85
N ARG A 12 19.48 -51.55 29.01
CA ARG A 12 19.74 -50.22 29.62
C ARG A 12 21.17 -49.68 29.65
N ARG A 13 21.35 -48.52 29.00
CA ARG A 13 21.87 -47.31 29.67
C ARG A 13 20.96 -46.12 29.33
N LEU A 14 20.17 -45.68 30.31
CA LEU A 14 19.71 -44.29 30.37
C LEU A 14 20.96 -43.44 30.54
N THR A 15 21.07 -42.33 29.81
CA THR A 15 20.93 -40.97 30.37
C THR A 15 21.41 -39.92 29.36
N LEU A 16 20.64 -38.82 29.28
CA LEU A 16 21.04 -37.47 28.86
C LEU A 16 21.23 -37.21 27.36
N GLY A 17 20.10 -36.90 26.72
CA GLY A 17 20.05 -36.18 25.44
C GLY A 17 18.83 -35.25 25.42
N THR A 18 18.69 -34.43 26.46
CA THR A 18 17.70 -33.36 26.56
C THR A 18 17.99 -32.26 25.54
N ALA A 19 16.91 -31.76 24.92
CA ALA A 19 16.82 -30.54 24.13
C ALA A 19 17.50 -30.69 22.74
N VAL A 20 16.86 -30.43 21.60
CA VAL A 20 16.06 -29.26 21.19
C VAL A 20 15.35 -29.76 19.91
N LEU A 21 14.02 -29.69 19.77
CA LEU A 21 13.35 -28.81 18.79
C LEU A 21 11.88 -29.25 18.68
N ALA A 22 11.09 -28.99 19.72
CA ALA A 22 9.63 -28.96 19.62
C ALA A 22 9.21 -27.50 19.37
N ALA A 23 9.38 -27.01 18.14
CA ALA A 23 8.90 -25.69 17.74
C ALA A 23 8.66 -25.64 16.21
N ALA A 24 7.75 -26.48 15.71
CA ALA A 24 7.13 -26.29 14.40
C ALA A 24 5.61 -26.14 14.59
N VAL A 25 5.24 -25.27 15.52
CA VAL A 25 3.86 -24.87 15.78
C VAL A 25 3.61 -23.56 15.03
N LEU A 26 2.77 -23.63 14.00
CA LEU A 26 1.96 -22.54 13.46
C LEU A 26 2.67 -21.40 12.70
N LEU A 27 3.16 -21.67 11.47
CA LEU A 27 3.34 -20.63 10.44
C LEU A 27 2.06 -20.42 9.58
N ALA A 28 0.87 -20.49 10.19
CA ALA A 28 -0.40 -20.34 9.48
C ALA A 28 -1.00 -18.92 9.54
N LEU A 29 -0.20 -17.85 9.68
CA LEU A 29 -0.74 -16.49 9.83
C LEU A 29 -0.06 -15.39 8.99
N ALA A 30 0.51 -15.75 7.84
CA ALA A 30 0.88 -14.77 6.83
C ALA A 30 0.10 -15.03 5.55
N GLY A 31 -1.22 -14.83 5.61
CA GLY A 31 -2.01 -14.69 4.39
C GLY A 31 -1.39 -13.57 3.53
N PRO A 32 -1.28 -13.73 2.20
CA PRO A 32 -0.82 -12.65 1.35
C PRO A 32 -1.78 -11.49 1.52
N GLY A 33 -1.37 -10.50 2.30
CA GLY A 33 -1.91 -9.15 2.27
C GLY A 33 -1.51 -8.50 0.95
N THR A 34 -1.89 -9.10 -0.19
CA THR A 34 -1.88 -8.46 -1.50
C THR A 34 -2.90 -7.34 -1.42
N SER A 35 -2.47 -6.23 -0.80
CA SER A 35 -3.00 -4.92 -1.11
C SER A 35 -2.87 -4.83 -2.61
N SER A 36 -3.97 -4.93 -3.32
CA SER A 36 -4.03 -4.70 -4.75
C SER A 36 -3.53 -3.27 -4.96
N ALA A 37 -2.23 -3.14 -5.22
CA ALA A 37 -1.64 -1.94 -5.75
C ALA A 37 -2.20 -1.83 -7.16
N GLN A 38 -3.45 -1.36 -7.26
CA GLN A 38 -4.06 -1.08 -8.55
C GLN A 38 -3.14 -0.11 -9.25
N ALA A 39 -2.70 -0.50 -10.44
CA ALA A 39 -1.79 0.27 -11.26
C ALA A 39 -2.41 1.65 -11.48
N VAL A 40 -1.90 2.62 -10.72
CA VAL A 40 -2.15 4.04 -10.98
C VAL A 40 -1.28 4.53 -12.13
N ASP A 41 -0.33 3.70 -12.53
CA ASP A 41 0.63 3.94 -13.59
C ASP A 41 -0.15 3.97 -14.91
N GLY A 42 -0.30 5.18 -15.46
CA GLY A 42 -1.12 5.46 -16.65
C GLY A 42 -2.14 6.57 -16.47
N LEU A 43 -2.61 6.85 -15.25
CA LEU A 43 -3.58 7.94 -14.99
C LEU A 43 -2.93 9.33 -15.05
N CYS A 44 -1.68 9.42 -14.59
CA CYS A 44 -0.87 10.63 -14.66
C CYS A 44 0.35 10.36 -15.52
N ALA A 45 0.67 11.31 -16.40
CA ALA A 45 1.94 11.30 -17.10
C ALA A 45 3.10 11.63 -16.15
N GLY A 46 4.26 11.02 -16.39
CA GLY A 46 5.51 11.31 -15.70
C GLY A 46 5.82 10.40 -14.51
N ARG A 47 6.78 10.84 -13.69
CA ARG A 47 7.31 10.04 -12.59
C ARG A 47 6.52 10.31 -11.32
N LYS A 48 6.17 9.25 -10.58
CA LYS A 48 5.67 9.36 -9.22
C LYS A 48 6.76 9.95 -8.33
N VAL A 49 6.49 11.10 -7.72
CA VAL A 49 7.45 11.83 -6.87
C VAL A 49 7.09 11.80 -5.39
N ARG A 50 5.80 11.61 -5.06
CA ARG A 50 5.32 11.47 -3.69
C ARG A 50 4.11 10.56 -3.62
N THR A 51 4.00 9.88 -2.48
CA THR A 51 2.78 9.20 -2.04
C THR A 51 2.42 9.73 -0.66
N LEU A 52 1.18 10.16 -0.49
CA LEU A 52 0.63 10.73 0.73
C LEU A 52 -0.40 9.75 1.30
N PRO A 53 0.00 8.78 2.14
CA PRO A 53 -0.92 7.80 2.70
C PRO A 53 -1.78 8.42 3.81
N PHE A 54 -2.98 7.86 3.99
CA PHE A 54 -3.86 8.14 5.12
C PHE A 54 -4.79 6.93 5.39
N SER A 55 -5.61 6.99 6.43
CA SER A 55 -6.34 5.81 6.93
C SER A 55 -7.26 5.14 5.91
N THR A 56 -7.89 5.89 5.00
CA THR A 56 -8.86 5.38 4.02
C THR A 56 -8.30 5.28 2.59
N GLY A 57 -7.04 5.65 2.37
CA GLY A 57 -6.45 5.66 1.03
C GLY A 57 -5.10 6.34 0.96
N ARG A 58 -4.73 6.76 -0.25
CA ARG A 58 -3.48 7.47 -0.52
C ARG A 58 -3.69 8.48 -1.66
N VAL A 59 -2.88 9.53 -1.68
CA VAL A 59 -2.75 10.40 -2.85
C VAL A 59 -1.39 10.16 -3.48
N ASP A 60 -1.38 9.75 -4.73
CA ASP A 60 -0.15 9.65 -5.52
C ASP A 60 0.03 10.93 -6.33
N VAL A 61 1.25 11.47 -6.29
CA VAL A 61 1.63 12.71 -6.95
C VAL A 61 2.72 12.41 -7.97
N PHE A 62 2.50 12.88 -9.20
CA PHE A 62 3.36 12.68 -10.35
C PHE A 62 3.85 14.03 -10.87
N LYS A 63 5.09 14.06 -11.38
CA LYS A 63 5.69 15.25 -11.97
C LYS A 63 6.20 14.94 -13.38
N SER A 64 5.93 15.83 -14.33
CA SER A 64 6.44 15.76 -15.69
C SER A 64 6.65 17.17 -16.27
N ARG A 65 7.86 17.51 -16.72
CA ARG A 65 8.18 18.74 -17.48
C ARG A 65 7.49 20.03 -16.99
N GLY A 66 7.39 20.22 -15.67
CA GLY A 66 6.75 21.41 -15.05
C GLY A 66 5.26 21.26 -14.69
N TYR A 67 4.63 20.14 -15.02
CA TYR A 67 3.29 19.79 -14.57
C TYR A 67 3.34 18.90 -13.33
N VAL A 68 2.34 19.07 -12.47
CA VAL A 68 2.07 18.18 -11.34
C VAL A 68 0.68 17.61 -11.49
N CYS A 69 0.60 16.28 -11.46
CA CYS A 69 -0.65 15.52 -11.52
C CYS A 69 -0.85 14.77 -10.20
N ALA A 70 -2.09 14.70 -9.70
CA ALA A 70 -2.41 13.94 -8.51
C ALA A 70 -3.68 13.09 -8.69
N VAL A 71 -3.66 11.93 -8.05
CA VAL A 71 -4.78 10.98 -8.00
C VAL A 71 -4.97 10.52 -6.56
N ALA A 72 -6.20 10.58 -6.06
CA ALA A 72 -6.55 9.98 -4.77
C ALA A 72 -7.12 8.58 -4.99
N VAL A 73 -6.53 7.57 -4.36
CA VAL A 73 -6.90 6.16 -4.50
C VAL A 73 -7.39 5.61 -3.17
N ALA A 74 -8.53 4.95 -3.19
CA ALA A 74 -9.10 4.34 -2.00
C ALA A 74 -8.33 3.07 -1.61
N LYS A 75 -8.11 2.89 -0.30
CA LYS A 75 -7.49 1.69 0.25
C LYS A 75 -8.37 0.46 0.07
N ARG A 76 -9.70 0.64 0.13
CA ARG A 76 -10.71 -0.41 -0.05
C ARG A 76 -11.66 0.03 -1.15
N THR A 77 -11.60 -0.67 -2.28
CA THR A 77 -12.53 -0.52 -3.40
C THR A 77 -13.87 -1.18 -3.08
N GLY A 78 -14.91 -0.87 -3.86
CA GLY A 78 -16.26 -1.43 -3.68
C GLY A 78 -17.32 -0.35 -3.84
N ALA A 79 -18.15 -0.16 -2.81
CA ALA A 79 -19.20 0.83 -2.82
C ALA A 79 -18.67 2.25 -3.12
N ARG A 80 -19.48 3.05 -3.84
CA ARG A 80 -19.12 4.43 -4.17
C ARG A 80 -18.97 5.26 -2.89
N LYS A 81 -17.83 5.90 -2.71
CA LYS A 81 -17.48 6.73 -1.56
C LYS A 81 -17.26 8.17 -2.01
N SER A 82 -17.55 9.12 -1.15
CA SER A 82 -17.17 10.52 -1.39
C SER A 82 -15.65 10.61 -1.42
N MET A 83 -15.11 11.02 -2.57
CA MET A 83 -13.67 11.23 -2.75
C MET A 83 -13.43 12.59 -3.40
N SER A 84 -12.28 13.17 -3.07
CA SER A 84 -11.83 14.40 -3.70
C SER A 84 -10.31 14.47 -3.72
N VAL A 85 -9.78 15.03 -4.79
CA VAL A 85 -8.36 15.39 -4.92
C VAL A 85 -8.28 16.82 -5.40
N SER A 86 -7.33 17.59 -4.86
CA SER A 86 -7.05 18.94 -5.33
C SER A 86 -5.57 19.23 -5.34
N VAL A 87 -5.11 19.90 -6.38
CA VAL A 87 -3.73 20.37 -6.53
C VAL A 87 -3.76 21.86 -6.81
N LYS A 88 -2.92 22.61 -6.10
CA LYS A 88 -2.77 24.05 -6.26
C LYS A 88 -1.30 24.40 -6.43
N ALA A 89 -0.94 25.01 -7.55
CA ALA A 89 0.35 25.68 -7.66
C ALA A 89 0.30 27.01 -6.89
N ARG A 90 1.42 27.39 -6.23
CA ARG A 90 1.49 28.64 -5.49
C ARG A 90 1.21 29.83 -6.42
N GLY A 91 0.36 30.75 -5.97
CA GLY A 91 -0.13 31.88 -6.79
C GLY A 91 -1.14 31.50 -7.88
N GLY A 92 -1.54 30.23 -8.02
CA GLY A 92 -2.51 29.77 -9.00
C GLY A 92 -3.86 29.36 -8.40
N ARG A 93 -4.85 29.10 -9.27
CA ARG A 93 -6.14 28.51 -8.88
C ARG A 93 -5.98 27.00 -8.64
N PRO A 94 -6.67 26.43 -7.64
CA PRO A 94 -6.65 25.00 -7.40
C PRO A 94 -7.43 24.24 -8.49
N ALA A 95 -6.82 23.21 -9.07
CA ALA A 95 -7.55 22.19 -9.83
C ALA A 95 -8.10 21.17 -8.83
N ARG A 96 -9.37 20.79 -8.98
CA ARG A 96 -10.06 19.92 -8.03
C ARG A 96 -11.05 19.01 -8.73
N ASP A 97 -10.99 17.74 -8.36
CA ASP A 97 -12.01 16.76 -8.65
C ASP A 97 -12.67 16.31 -7.34
N LYS A 98 -14.00 16.20 -7.34
CA LYS A 98 -14.79 15.77 -6.18
C LYS A 98 -16.06 15.09 -6.67
N GLY A 99 -16.29 13.89 -6.19
CA GLY A 99 -17.46 13.10 -6.56
C GLY A 99 -17.59 11.87 -5.69
N ARG A 100 -18.55 11.01 -6.05
CA ARG A 100 -18.64 9.67 -5.48
C ARG A 100 -17.95 8.70 -6.41
N TYR A 101 -16.89 8.05 -5.99
CA TYR A 101 -16.10 7.13 -6.80
C TYR A 101 -15.94 5.77 -6.13
N SER A 102 -15.68 4.70 -6.88
CA SER A 102 -15.45 3.36 -6.33
C SER A 102 -13.96 3.05 -6.12
N HIS A 103 -13.09 3.60 -6.96
CA HIS A 103 -11.64 3.30 -6.97
C HIS A 103 -10.77 4.53 -6.69
N HIS A 104 -10.92 5.59 -7.49
CA HIS A 104 -10.09 6.79 -7.40
C HIS A 104 -10.86 8.08 -7.73
N ALA A 105 -10.31 9.21 -7.30
CA ALA A 105 -10.66 10.56 -7.78
C ALA A 105 -9.44 11.18 -8.47
N GLY A 106 -9.69 11.97 -9.50
CA GLY A 106 -8.69 12.47 -10.45
C GLY A 106 -8.62 11.61 -11.72
N PRO A 107 -7.62 11.86 -12.59
CA PRO A 107 -6.46 12.71 -12.38
C PRO A 107 -6.77 14.21 -12.41
N VAL A 108 -6.07 14.99 -11.57
CA VAL A 108 -6.07 16.47 -11.68
C VAL A 108 -4.64 16.95 -11.89
N THR A 109 -4.46 17.80 -12.90
CA THR A 109 -3.15 18.29 -13.31
C THR A 109 -3.11 19.81 -13.26
N VAL A 110 -2.00 20.36 -12.77
CA VAL A 110 -1.72 21.79 -12.83
C VAL A 110 -0.33 22.04 -13.40
N HIS A 111 -0.17 23.16 -14.10
CA HIS A 111 1.15 23.66 -14.45
C HIS A 111 1.79 24.35 -13.24
N ALA A 112 2.85 23.77 -12.69
CA ALA A 112 3.56 24.28 -11.51
C ALA A 112 4.83 25.06 -11.89
N GLY A 113 5.52 24.68 -12.97
CA GLY A 113 6.85 25.19 -13.29
C GLY A 113 7.82 24.91 -12.13
N HIS A 114 8.40 25.98 -11.58
CA HIS A 114 9.27 25.96 -10.40
C HIS A 114 8.54 26.34 -9.10
N ARG A 115 7.22 26.47 -9.14
CA ARG A 115 6.43 26.90 -7.98
C ARG A 115 6.10 25.70 -7.11
N CYS A 116 6.15 25.89 -5.80
CA CYS A 116 5.65 24.92 -4.84
C CYS A 116 4.17 24.61 -5.10
N VAL A 117 3.78 23.36 -4.84
CA VAL A 117 2.40 22.89 -4.99
C VAL A 117 1.85 22.40 -3.67
N TRP A 118 0.55 22.62 -3.47
CA TRP A 118 -0.21 22.10 -2.35
C TRP A 118 -1.17 21.04 -2.86
N VAL A 119 -1.07 19.83 -2.31
CA VAL A 119 -1.90 18.68 -2.66
C VAL A 119 -2.76 18.31 -1.47
N LYS A 120 -4.04 18.08 -1.73
CA LYS A 120 -5.01 17.63 -0.73
C LYS A 120 -5.85 16.49 -1.29
N GLY A 121 -6.04 15.45 -0.50
CA GLY A 121 -6.93 14.34 -0.84
C GLY A 121 -7.87 14.03 0.32
N ARG A 122 -9.06 13.55 0.00
CA ARG A 122 -10.04 13.08 0.99
C ARG A 122 -10.84 11.92 0.42
N ILE A 123 -11.03 10.87 1.20
CA ILE A 123 -11.80 9.67 0.88
C ILE A 123 -12.61 9.29 2.13
N SER A 124 -13.94 9.23 2.00
CA SER A 124 -14.87 8.91 3.10
C SER A 124 -14.62 9.74 4.36
N GLY A 125 -14.51 11.07 4.21
CA GLY A 125 -14.32 12.00 5.33
C GLY A 125 -12.89 12.10 5.89
N ARG A 126 -12.05 11.08 5.68
CA ARG A 126 -10.63 11.10 6.07
C ARG A 126 -9.76 11.61 4.93
N GLY A 127 -8.66 12.30 5.22
CA GLY A 127 -7.85 12.91 4.18
C GLY A 127 -6.46 13.29 4.63
N VAL A 128 -5.69 13.79 3.68
CA VAL A 128 -4.31 14.24 3.83
C VAL A 128 -4.13 15.59 3.15
N SER A 129 -3.21 16.38 3.67
CA SER A 129 -2.78 17.67 3.13
C SER A 129 -1.25 17.68 3.15
N SER A 130 -0.62 17.90 2.00
CA SER A 130 0.85 17.86 1.90
C SER A 130 1.55 19.09 2.47
N GLY A 131 0.82 20.19 2.70
CA GLY A 131 1.45 21.51 2.73
C GLY A 131 2.09 21.85 1.38
N TRP A 132 2.95 22.86 1.34
CA TRP A 132 3.67 23.22 0.12
C TRP A 132 4.85 22.28 -0.10
N ILE A 133 4.80 21.50 -1.17
CA ILE A 133 5.83 20.53 -1.58
C ILE A 133 6.30 20.85 -3.00
N LEU A 134 7.37 20.18 -3.45
CA LEU A 134 7.92 20.32 -4.81
C LEU A 134 8.26 21.78 -5.19
N CYS A 135 8.71 22.53 -4.19
CA CYS A 135 9.75 23.54 -4.40
C CYS A 135 11.03 22.77 -4.80
#